data_AF-A0A354CQK7-F1
#
_entry.id   AF-A0A354CQK7-F1
#
_cell.length_a   1.000
_cell.length_b   1.000
_cell.length_c   1.000
_cell.angle_alpha   90.00
_cell.angle_beta   90.00
_cell.angle_gamma   90.00
#
_symmetry.space_group_name_H-M   'P 1'
#
loop_
_entity.id
_entity.type
_entity.pdbx_description
1 polymer ?
#
loop_
_entity_poly.entity_id
_entity_poly.type
_entity_poly.pdbx_seq_one_letter_code
_entity_poly.pdbx_strand_id
1 'polypeptide(L)'
;MGRFSTVVHIKSNSDKRKSIDSFCDAMKKRGFVPCPEECAALSYLLAFSEGGWVTLASEGYGDNSKLAFDDAEQTAIELETSCFSLEIVDSDFAILKLFGGNLSDEVIVGDGSGYGIEEAPKGVGKLWEPLLAENKTREQLSEAWEKGGVLVEDVLCGSAPILGIESKYMIADYGELYDSLESDTNIIPLYFMKKTDDKVKSMSFNSAFIKVFGEGLEPLGFKRLKKLKTKFPYFVRVVNGEILHIVSYRKVTSSKLKHKCIEVLGGVATLYRRNIDFTISPEEWLANPAHLFWRFSELNIEPSFMKKTVQELDAKPMLSTKMIDGKPCWVSQTLEETFRSSISDFHCKTDDSEEMLHDLKNAFNAAKSVLLPVFDNAADLCSCIDYFYKTNQRLAWMDLCDFDEFLTNDRYSFSEGLILIKAGYRDDGIKRTEKEIAEWLKYRDCSPEEENKLRKKYERSRAEQAAFRDKMLDDPELNKRVMEELEQCKANNTKKLKEYGLL
;
A
#
# COMPACT_ATOMS: atom_id res chain seq x y z
N MET A 1 -0.06 -41.14 28.42
CA MET A 1 -0.95 -40.15 29.05
C MET A 1 -1.89 -39.70 27.96
N GLY A 2 -3.19 -39.69 28.21
CA GLY A 2 -4.18 -39.17 27.25
C GLY A 2 -3.98 -37.68 27.02
N ARG A 3 -4.53 -37.18 25.91
CA ARG A 3 -4.51 -35.77 25.55
C ARG A 3 -5.90 -35.17 25.71
N PHE A 4 -5.96 -33.88 26.00
CA PHE A 4 -7.19 -33.10 25.94
C PHE A 4 -7.12 -32.25 24.68
N SER A 5 -8.16 -32.31 23.85
CA SER A 5 -8.25 -31.45 22.67
C SER A 5 -9.69 -31.16 22.34
N THR A 6 -9.91 -29.94 21.88
CA THR A 6 -11.22 -29.47 21.44
C THR A 6 -11.08 -28.80 20.08
N VAL A 7 -11.84 -29.28 19.09
CA VAL A 7 -11.83 -28.77 17.71
C VAL A 7 -13.23 -28.73 17.13
N VAL A 8 -13.40 -27.98 16.04
CA VAL A 8 -14.64 -27.96 15.26
C VAL A 8 -14.34 -28.45 13.85
N HIS A 9 -15.18 -29.31 13.30
CA HIS A 9 -15.10 -29.76 11.92
C HIS A 9 -16.28 -29.20 11.13
N ILE A 10 -16.00 -28.53 10.02
CA ILE A 10 -16.96 -27.86 9.15
C ILE A 10 -17.02 -28.59 7.81
N LYS A 11 -18.19 -29.07 7.39
CA LYS A 11 -18.34 -29.69 6.07
C LYS A 11 -18.23 -28.61 5.00
N SER A 12 -17.31 -28.81 4.05
CA SER A 12 -17.14 -27.91 2.92
C SER A 12 -17.19 -28.64 1.59
N ASN A 13 -18.04 -28.15 0.68
CA ASN A 13 -18.16 -28.63 -0.69
C ASN A 13 -17.50 -27.67 -1.70
N SER A 14 -16.72 -26.69 -1.21
CA SER A 14 -16.23 -25.58 -2.01
C SER A 14 -14.70 -25.48 -1.99
N ASP A 15 -14.15 -24.85 -3.03
CA ASP A 15 -12.73 -24.50 -3.13
C ASP A 15 -12.24 -23.78 -1.86
N LYS A 16 -10.97 -24.00 -1.48
CA LYS A 16 -10.35 -23.43 -0.27
C LYS A 16 -10.60 -21.93 -0.15
N ARG A 17 -10.44 -21.18 -1.25
CA ARG A 17 -10.63 -19.71 -1.23
C ARG A 17 -12.07 -19.34 -0.92
N LYS A 18 -13.04 -20.06 -1.52
CA LYS A 18 -14.47 -19.84 -1.25
C LYS A 18 -14.84 -20.16 0.19
N SER A 19 -14.24 -21.19 0.78
CA SER A 19 -14.44 -21.56 2.18
C SER A 19 -13.92 -20.47 3.13
N ILE A 20 -12.73 -19.92 2.86
CA ILE A 20 -12.16 -18.80 3.63
C ILE A 20 -13.05 -17.55 3.51
N ASP A 21 -13.47 -17.20 2.30
CA ASP A 21 -14.34 -16.05 2.06
C ASP A 21 -15.68 -16.21 2.80
N SER A 22 -16.29 -17.40 2.74
CA SER A 22 -17.56 -17.68 3.42
C SER A 22 -17.41 -17.61 4.94
N PHE A 23 -16.32 -18.17 5.50
CA PHE A 23 -16.05 -18.10 6.93
C PHE A 23 -15.78 -16.65 7.38
N CYS A 24 -15.05 -15.86 6.60
CA CYS A 24 -14.87 -14.44 6.88
C CYS A 24 -16.20 -13.68 6.88
N ASP A 25 -17.11 -14.01 5.97
CA ASP A 25 -18.45 -13.42 5.91
C ASP A 25 -19.34 -13.86 7.09
N ALA A 26 -19.20 -15.10 7.56
CA ALA A 26 -19.82 -15.58 8.79
C ALA A 26 -19.33 -14.76 10.00
N MET A 27 -18.01 -14.58 10.15
CA MET A 27 -17.44 -13.75 11.22
C MET A 27 -17.90 -12.28 11.17
N LYS A 28 -18.14 -11.72 9.98
CA LYS A 28 -18.76 -10.38 9.84
C LYS A 28 -20.16 -10.31 10.42
N LYS A 29 -20.97 -11.37 10.26
CA LYS A 29 -22.32 -11.47 10.88
C LYS A 29 -22.21 -11.51 12.40
N ARG A 30 -21.17 -12.15 12.94
CA ARG A 30 -20.83 -12.16 14.38
C ARG A 30 -20.24 -10.86 14.91
N GLY A 31 -20.11 -9.83 14.07
CA GLY A 31 -19.56 -8.55 14.46
C GLY A 31 -18.04 -8.57 14.59
N PHE A 32 -17.34 -9.39 13.81
CA PHE A 32 -15.90 -9.40 13.70
C PHE A 32 -15.46 -9.07 12.28
N VAL A 33 -14.24 -8.56 12.11
CA VAL A 33 -13.66 -8.33 10.79
C VAL A 33 -12.24 -8.89 10.75
N PRO A 34 -11.78 -9.40 9.59
CA PRO A 34 -10.39 -9.83 9.43
C PRO A 34 -9.42 -8.71 9.81
N CYS A 35 -8.31 -9.06 10.46
CA CYS A 35 -7.24 -8.15 10.84
C CYS A 35 -5.88 -8.86 10.82
N PRO A 36 -4.77 -8.12 11.01
CA PRO A 36 -3.47 -8.71 11.31
C PRO A 36 -3.42 -9.41 12.67
N GLU A 37 -2.46 -10.32 12.85
CA GLU A 37 -2.26 -11.11 14.08
C GLU A 37 -2.06 -10.24 15.33
N GLU A 38 -1.27 -9.18 15.23
CA GLU A 38 -0.97 -8.30 16.37
C GLU A 38 -2.17 -7.47 16.86
N CYS A 39 -3.23 -7.40 16.05
CA CYS A 39 -4.49 -6.72 16.37
C CYS A 39 -5.61 -7.71 16.71
N ALA A 40 -5.34 -9.01 16.66
CA ALA A 40 -6.33 -10.06 16.81
C ALA A 40 -6.93 -10.07 18.22
N ALA A 41 -8.26 -10.07 18.29
CA ALA A 41 -8.99 -10.46 19.49
C ALA A 41 -9.36 -11.95 19.47
N LEU A 42 -9.47 -12.52 18.27
CA LEU A 42 -9.72 -13.94 18.03
C LEU A 42 -8.76 -14.44 16.95
N SER A 43 -8.25 -15.64 17.15
CA SER A 43 -7.35 -16.33 16.23
C SER A 43 -7.93 -17.72 15.94
N TYR A 44 -7.96 -18.07 14.66
CA TYR A 44 -8.42 -19.37 14.17
C TYR A 44 -7.41 -19.96 13.20
N LEU A 45 -7.26 -21.29 13.24
CA LEU A 45 -6.53 -22.07 12.25
C LEU A 45 -7.52 -22.94 11.50
N LEU A 46 -7.52 -22.84 10.17
CA LEU A 46 -8.35 -23.66 9.28
C LEU A 46 -7.45 -24.68 8.57
N ALA A 47 -7.60 -25.95 8.91
CA ALA A 47 -6.90 -27.06 8.25
C ALA A 47 -7.83 -27.76 7.25
N PHE A 48 -7.48 -27.73 5.98
CA PHE A 48 -8.30 -28.25 4.88
C PHE A 48 -8.00 -29.72 4.58
N SER A 49 -8.97 -30.60 4.80
CA SER A 49 -8.92 -32.00 4.38
C SER A 49 -9.40 -32.17 2.94
N GLU A 50 -8.77 -33.05 2.17
CA GLU A 50 -9.19 -33.36 0.80
C GLU A 50 -10.62 -33.95 0.70
N GLY A 51 -11.10 -34.63 1.75
CA GLY A 51 -12.44 -35.24 1.80
C GLY A 51 -13.60 -34.27 2.09
N GLY A 52 -13.39 -32.97 1.88
CA GLY A 52 -14.44 -31.95 1.97
C GLY A 52 -14.78 -31.54 3.41
N TRP A 53 -13.77 -31.44 4.26
CA TRP A 53 -13.89 -30.94 5.63
C TRP A 53 -12.81 -29.91 5.94
N VAL A 54 -13.17 -28.94 6.78
CA VAL A 54 -12.25 -27.94 7.33
C VAL A 54 -12.25 -28.10 8.83
N THR A 55 -11.10 -28.41 9.40
CA THR A 55 -10.91 -28.40 10.86
C THR A 55 -10.58 -26.98 11.29
N LEU A 56 -11.37 -26.47 12.22
CA LEU A 56 -11.23 -25.17 12.85
C LEU A 56 -10.73 -25.37 14.28
N ALA A 57 -9.57 -24.78 14.58
CA ALA A 57 -9.01 -24.69 15.93
C ALA A 57 -8.88 -23.23 16.36
N SER A 58 -9.03 -22.96 17.66
CA SER A 58 -8.81 -21.64 18.26
C SER A 58 -8.05 -21.80 19.57
N GLU A 59 -7.19 -20.84 19.89
CA GLU A 59 -6.46 -20.79 21.17
C GLU A 59 -7.44 -20.83 22.37
N GLY A 60 -8.63 -20.26 22.22
CA GLY A 60 -9.65 -20.25 23.26
C GLY A 60 -10.40 -21.57 23.51
N TYR A 61 -10.23 -22.59 22.65
CA TYR A 61 -10.95 -23.85 22.79
C TYR A 61 -10.41 -24.73 23.92
N GLY A 62 -9.10 -24.67 24.20
CA GLY A 62 -8.48 -25.49 25.25
C GLY A 62 -9.02 -25.17 26.65
N ASP A 63 -9.28 -23.89 26.93
CA ASP A 63 -9.77 -23.42 28.23
C ASP A 63 -11.30 -23.39 28.34
N ASN A 64 -12.02 -23.57 27.23
CA ASN A 64 -13.48 -23.40 27.18
C ASN A 64 -14.12 -24.23 26.06
N SER A 65 -14.42 -25.50 26.31
CA SER A 65 -15.04 -26.38 25.31
C SER A 65 -16.43 -25.93 24.86
N LYS A 66 -17.14 -25.15 25.70
CA LYS A 66 -18.40 -24.50 25.29
C LYS A 66 -18.21 -23.53 24.13
N LEU A 67 -17.06 -22.86 24.03
CA LEU A 67 -16.79 -21.95 22.91
C LEU A 67 -16.76 -22.71 21.58
N ALA A 68 -16.14 -23.89 21.53
CA ALA A 68 -16.11 -24.72 20.33
C ALA A 68 -17.51 -25.22 19.94
N PHE A 69 -18.34 -25.56 20.94
CA PHE A 69 -19.75 -25.91 20.71
C PHE A 69 -20.54 -24.73 20.11
N ASP A 70 -20.46 -23.55 20.73
CA ASP A 70 -21.15 -22.34 20.28
C ASP A 70 -20.67 -21.94 18.87
N ASP A 71 -19.37 -22.05 18.58
CA ASP A 71 -18.79 -21.77 17.27
C ASP A 71 -19.25 -22.80 16.22
N ALA A 72 -19.33 -24.09 16.55
CA ALA A 72 -19.84 -25.11 15.64
C ALA A 72 -21.32 -24.87 15.26
N GLU A 73 -22.17 -24.55 16.24
CA GLU A 73 -23.59 -24.25 16.02
C GLU A 73 -23.77 -23.01 15.13
N GLN A 74 -23.14 -21.90 15.50
CA GLN A 74 -23.25 -20.65 14.75
C GLN A 74 -22.70 -20.80 13.33
N THR A 75 -21.59 -21.54 13.17
CA THR A 75 -20.97 -21.75 11.85
C THR A 75 -21.87 -22.60 10.96
N ALA A 76 -22.50 -23.65 11.50
CA ALA A 76 -23.45 -24.48 10.76
C ALA A 76 -24.62 -23.64 10.22
N ILE A 77 -25.16 -22.74 11.04
CA ILE A 77 -26.25 -21.83 10.66
C ILE A 77 -25.79 -20.83 9.60
N GLU A 78 -24.67 -20.15 9.81
CA GLU A 78 -24.23 -19.04 8.98
C GLU A 78 -23.72 -19.44 7.59
N LEU A 79 -23.16 -20.65 7.50
CA LEU A 79 -22.66 -21.26 6.27
C LEU A 79 -23.68 -22.22 5.63
N GLU A 80 -24.84 -22.43 6.26
CA GLU A 80 -25.87 -23.37 5.82
C GLU A 80 -25.31 -24.77 5.53
N THR A 81 -24.45 -25.26 6.43
CA THR A 81 -23.73 -26.54 6.29
C THR A 81 -23.82 -27.39 7.57
N SER A 82 -23.22 -28.57 7.54
CA SER A 82 -23.06 -29.41 8.73
C SER A 82 -21.72 -29.15 9.42
N CYS A 83 -21.74 -28.96 10.73
CA CYS A 83 -20.54 -28.83 11.56
C CYS A 83 -20.65 -29.74 12.77
N PHE A 84 -19.56 -30.29 13.26
CA PHE A 84 -19.56 -30.90 14.59
C PHE A 84 -18.39 -30.41 15.43
N SER A 85 -18.65 -30.20 16.72
CA SER A 85 -17.59 -30.01 17.72
C SER A 85 -17.14 -31.37 18.24
N LEU A 86 -15.86 -31.46 18.59
CA LEU A 86 -15.23 -32.63 19.19
C LEU A 86 -14.46 -32.18 20.43
N GLU A 87 -14.70 -32.86 21.55
CA GLU A 87 -14.00 -32.64 22.82
C GLU A 87 -13.51 -33.99 23.34
N ILE A 88 -12.19 -34.16 23.48
CA ILE A 88 -11.60 -35.30 24.19
C ILE A 88 -11.59 -34.96 25.66
N VAL A 89 -12.44 -35.65 26.43
CA VAL A 89 -12.66 -35.37 27.85
C VAL A 89 -11.67 -36.14 28.73
N ASP A 90 -11.26 -37.33 28.31
CA ASP A 90 -10.17 -38.11 28.91
C ASP A 90 -9.62 -39.09 27.87
N SER A 91 -8.59 -39.87 28.20
CA SER A 91 -8.05 -40.94 27.35
C SER A 91 -9.09 -41.96 26.93
N ASP A 92 -10.17 -42.10 27.69
CA ASP A 92 -11.11 -43.20 27.53
C ASP A 92 -12.28 -42.82 26.63
N PHE A 93 -12.63 -41.53 26.52
CA PHE A 93 -13.77 -41.09 25.72
C PHE A 93 -13.73 -39.64 25.23
N ALA A 94 -14.51 -39.38 24.19
CA ALA A 94 -14.71 -38.08 23.57
C ALA A 94 -16.17 -37.84 23.26
N ILE A 95 -16.56 -36.57 23.25
CA ILE A 95 -17.93 -36.12 22.94
C ILE A 95 -17.90 -35.41 21.59
N LEU A 96 -18.77 -35.84 20.68
CA LEU A 96 -19.00 -35.20 19.39
C LEU A 96 -20.42 -34.63 19.38
N LYS A 97 -20.56 -33.34 19.07
CA LYS A 97 -21.87 -32.68 18.95
C LYS A 97 -22.04 -32.11 17.55
N LEU A 98 -22.98 -32.68 16.80
CA LEU A 98 -23.29 -32.34 15.41
C LEU A 98 -24.40 -31.30 15.33
N PHE A 99 -24.24 -30.41 14.35
CA PHE A 99 -25.19 -29.37 13.97
C PHE A 99 -25.36 -29.35 12.46
N GLY A 100 -26.60 -29.26 11.98
CA GLY A 100 -26.89 -29.11 10.56
C GLY A 100 -28.35 -28.79 10.31
N GLY A 101 -28.64 -27.67 9.64
CA GLY A 101 -30.00 -27.14 9.54
C GLY A 101 -30.58 -26.81 10.91
N ASN A 102 -31.83 -27.22 11.18
CA ASN A 102 -32.49 -27.06 12.49
C ASN A 102 -32.34 -28.28 13.41
N LEU A 103 -31.35 -29.15 13.17
CA LEU A 103 -31.17 -30.41 13.87
C LEU A 103 -29.79 -30.45 14.55
N SER A 104 -29.76 -31.06 15.73
CA SER A 104 -28.54 -31.36 16.47
C SER A 104 -28.53 -32.82 16.92
N ASP A 105 -27.34 -33.37 17.13
CA ASP A 105 -27.14 -34.75 17.59
C ASP A 105 -25.85 -34.85 18.43
N GLU A 106 -25.77 -35.87 19.27
CA GLU A 106 -24.62 -36.10 20.15
C GLU A 106 -24.17 -37.56 20.07
N VAL A 107 -22.85 -37.74 20.07
CA VAL A 107 -22.18 -39.05 20.09
C VAL A 107 -21.12 -39.05 21.17
N ILE A 108 -21.06 -40.13 21.93
CA ILE A 108 -19.93 -40.43 22.79
C ILE A 108 -19.13 -41.57 22.15
N VAL A 109 -17.86 -41.31 21.90
CA VAL A 109 -16.90 -42.28 21.33
C VAL A 109 -16.01 -42.75 22.46
N GLY A 110 -15.83 -44.06 22.61
CA GLY A 110 -15.06 -44.65 23.72
C GLY A 110 -15.92 -45.02 24.94
N ASP A 111 -15.29 -45.12 26.11
CA ASP A 111 -15.92 -45.55 27.37
C ASP A 111 -16.04 -44.40 28.37
N GLY A 112 -17.24 -43.82 28.44
CA GLY A 112 -17.58 -42.77 29.41
C GLY A 112 -18.09 -43.28 30.76
N SER A 113 -18.13 -44.60 30.99
CA SER A 113 -18.79 -45.18 32.18
C SER A 113 -18.14 -44.73 33.49
N GLY A 114 -16.82 -44.48 33.50
CA GLY A 114 -16.09 -43.91 34.64
C GLY A 114 -16.58 -42.52 35.07
N TYR A 115 -17.32 -41.82 34.20
CA TYR A 115 -17.88 -40.50 34.40
C TYR A 115 -19.41 -40.54 34.62
N GLY A 116 -19.98 -41.72 34.86
CA GLY A 116 -21.42 -41.90 35.11
C GLY A 116 -22.28 -41.99 33.85
N ILE A 117 -21.67 -42.26 32.70
CA ILE A 117 -22.36 -42.41 31.42
C ILE A 117 -22.60 -43.90 31.15
N GLU A 118 -23.74 -44.41 31.65
CA GLU A 118 -24.09 -45.84 31.52
C GLU A 118 -24.56 -46.21 30.10
N GLU A 119 -25.29 -45.31 29.43
CA GLU A 119 -25.77 -45.48 28.05
C GLU A 119 -25.27 -44.32 27.18
N ALA A 120 -24.10 -44.51 26.56
CA ALA A 120 -23.49 -43.55 25.65
C ALA A 120 -24.37 -43.30 24.40
N PRO A 121 -24.69 -42.03 24.07
CA PRO A 121 -25.33 -41.69 22.80
C PRO A 121 -24.50 -42.18 21.61
N LYS A 122 -25.13 -42.94 20.70
CA LYS A 122 -24.46 -43.52 19.52
C LYS A 122 -24.64 -42.72 18.23
N GLY A 123 -25.36 -41.60 18.30
CA GLY A 123 -25.72 -40.77 17.15
C GLY A 123 -26.78 -41.38 16.24
N VAL A 124 -27.65 -40.50 15.73
CA VAL A 124 -28.72 -40.86 14.82
C VAL A 124 -28.16 -41.09 13.42
N GLY A 125 -28.22 -42.34 12.94
CA GLY A 125 -27.63 -42.74 11.66
C GLY A 125 -28.02 -41.85 10.46
N LYS A 126 -29.29 -41.41 10.39
CA LYS A 126 -29.77 -40.53 9.31
C LYS A 126 -29.08 -39.15 9.24
N LEU A 127 -28.48 -38.69 10.34
CA LEU A 127 -27.76 -37.41 10.39
C LEU A 127 -26.28 -37.55 10.04
N TRP A 128 -25.66 -38.67 10.42
CA TRP A 128 -24.24 -38.92 10.20
C TRP A 128 -23.94 -39.61 8.87
N GLU A 129 -24.84 -40.45 8.35
CA GLU A 129 -24.64 -41.17 7.09
C GLU A 129 -24.41 -40.26 5.87
N PRO A 130 -25.09 -39.10 5.72
CA PRO A 130 -24.80 -38.16 4.63
C PRO A 130 -23.42 -37.47 4.73
N LEU A 131 -22.75 -37.56 5.88
CA LEU A 131 -21.50 -36.87 6.16
C LEU A 131 -20.25 -37.72 5.86
N LEU A 132 -20.46 -39.00 5.58
CA LEU A 132 -19.40 -39.97 5.32
C LEU A 132 -18.67 -39.68 4.00
N ALA A 133 -17.41 -40.12 3.92
CA ALA A 133 -16.65 -40.12 2.69
C ALA A 133 -17.26 -41.08 1.64
N GLU A 134 -16.89 -40.88 0.38
CA GLU A 134 -17.37 -41.70 -0.72
C GLU A 134 -17.08 -43.21 -0.47
N ASN A 135 -18.08 -44.05 -0.70
CA ASN A 135 -18.04 -45.51 -0.47
C ASN A 135 -17.86 -45.95 0.99
N LYS A 136 -18.16 -45.08 1.96
CA LYS A 136 -18.19 -45.43 3.39
C LYS A 136 -19.62 -45.63 3.88
N THR A 137 -19.80 -46.47 4.90
CA THR A 137 -21.12 -46.79 5.45
C THR A 137 -21.25 -46.44 6.93
N ARG A 138 -22.50 -46.29 7.40
CA ARG A 138 -22.78 -46.00 8.80
C ARG A 138 -22.26 -47.10 9.73
N GLU A 139 -22.31 -48.35 9.30
CA GLU A 139 -21.81 -49.51 10.05
C GLU A 139 -20.30 -49.43 10.25
N GLN A 140 -19.55 -49.02 9.22
CA GLN A 140 -18.10 -48.83 9.34
C GLN A 140 -17.75 -47.75 10.37
N LEU A 141 -18.52 -46.66 10.40
CA LEU A 141 -18.33 -45.61 11.39
C LEU A 141 -18.69 -46.08 12.80
N SER A 142 -19.80 -46.81 12.98
CA SER A 142 -20.18 -47.40 14.27
C SER A 142 -19.11 -48.36 14.77
N GLU A 143 -18.67 -49.28 13.91
CA GLU A 143 -17.66 -50.27 14.27
C GLU A 143 -16.34 -49.60 14.63
N ALA A 144 -15.96 -48.53 13.93
CA ALA A 144 -14.78 -47.76 14.27
C ALA A 144 -14.90 -47.13 15.68
N TRP A 145 -16.01 -46.46 15.97
CA TRP A 145 -16.23 -45.82 17.28
C TRP A 145 -16.40 -46.80 18.44
N GLU A 146 -16.91 -48.01 18.17
CA GLU A 146 -17.08 -49.08 19.17
C GLU A 146 -15.82 -49.94 19.37
N LYS A 147 -14.77 -49.77 18.56
CA LYS A 147 -13.63 -50.70 18.46
C LYS A 147 -12.78 -50.85 19.73
N GLY A 148 -13.08 -50.15 20.83
CA GLY A 148 -12.40 -50.33 22.12
C GLY A 148 -10.88 -50.16 21.99
N GLY A 149 -10.45 -48.96 21.55
CA GLY A 149 -9.04 -48.59 21.59
C GLY A 149 -8.54 -48.43 23.02
N VAL A 150 -7.23 -48.58 23.23
CA VAL A 150 -6.59 -48.26 24.53
C VAL A 150 -6.70 -46.77 24.85
N LEU A 151 -6.80 -45.94 23.80
CA LEU A 151 -6.93 -44.49 23.84
C LEU A 151 -8.00 -44.07 22.82
N VAL A 152 -8.90 -43.17 23.19
CA VAL A 152 -9.97 -42.67 22.32
C VAL A 152 -9.44 -41.91 21.12
N GLU A 153 -8.25 -41.33 21.24
CA GLU A 153 -7.57 -40.59 20.18
C GLU A 153 -7.25 -41.47 18.97
N ASP A 154 -6.81 -42.71 19.22
CA ASP A 154 -6.55 -43.70 18.18
C ASP A 154 -7.84 -44.09 17.46
N VAL A 155 -8.95 -44.19 18.23
CA VAL A 155 -10.28 -44.48 17.69
C VAL A 155 -10.74 -43.33 16.78
N LEU A 156 -10.59 -42.08 17.23
CA LEU A 156 -10.96 -40.90 16.46
C LEU A 156 -10.12 -40.77 15.19
N CYS A 157 -8.78 -40.83 15.29
CA CYS A 157 -7.87 -40.77 14.14
C CYS A 157 -8.12 -41.92 13.15
N GLY A 158 -8.45 -43.12 13.64
CA GLY A 158 -8.82 -44.27 12.81
C GLY A 158 -10.16 -44.11 12.11
N SER A 159 -11.11 -43.40 12.72
CA SER A 159 -12.42 -43.09 12.13
C SER A 159 -12.41 -41.87 11.19
N ALA A 160 -11.43 -40.98 11.29
CA ALA A 160 -11.36 -39.74 10.50
C ALA A 160 -11.49 -39.96 8.97
N PRO A 161 -10.81 -40.94 8.35
CA PRO A 161 -10.95 -41.20 6.92
C PRO A 161 -12.34 -41.69 6.50
N ILE A 162 -13.13 -42.23 7.44
CA ILE A 162 -14.53 -42.62 7.20
C ILE A 162 -15.41 -41.38 7.03
N LEU A 163 -15.09 -40.29 7.73
CA LEU A 163 -15.74 -38.99 7.59
C LEU A 163 -15.17 -38.15 6.44
N GLY A 164 -13.97 -38.50 5.94
CA GLY A 164 -13.26 -37.70 4.92
C GLY A 164 -12.40 -36.58 5.53
N ILE A 165 -12.01 -36.75 6.78
CA ILE A 165 -11.11 -35.85 7.51
C ILE A 165 -9.72 -36.49 7.51
N GLU A 166 -8.68 -35.71 7.23
CA GLU A 166 -7.31 -36.22 7.36
C GLU A 166 -7.03 -36.54 8.83
N SER A 167 -6.55 -37.75 9.12
CA SER A 167 -6.37 -38.24 10.49
C SER A 167 -5.54 -37.31 11.37
N LYS A 168 -4.56 -36.59 10.79
CA LYS A 168 -3.74 -35.60 11.50
C LYS A 168 -4.51 -34.37 11.95
N TYR A 169 -5.63 -34.01 11.32
CA TYR A 169 -6.44 -32.85 11.73
C TYR A 169 -7.60 -33.23 12.65
N MET A 170 -8.03 -34.50 12.66
CA MET A 170 -9.21 -34.96 13.41
C MET A 170 -9.26 -34.47 14.86
N ILE A 171 -8.10 -34.45 15.51
CA ILE A 171 -7.96 -34.10 16.91
C ILE A 171 -7.00 -32.92 17.14
N ALA A 172 -6.35 -32.39 16.09
CA ALA A 172 -5.25 -31.44 16.26
C ALA A 172 -5.68 -30.11 16.86
N ASP A 173 -5.11 -29.78 18.02
CA ASP A 173 -5.43 -28.53 18.71
C ASP A 173 -4.74 -27.32 18.03
N TYR A 174 -4.99 -26.14 18.58
CA TYR A 174 -4.42 -24.91 18.03
C TYR A 174 -2.89 -24.92 18.01
N GLY A 175 -2.23 -25.43 19.06
CA GLY A 175 -0.76 -25.46 19.15
C GLY A 175 -0.16 -26.41 18.12
N GLU A 176 -0.70 -27.63 18.01
CA GLU A 176 -0.25 -28.63 17.02
C GLU A 176 -0.39 -28.11 15.58
N LEU A 177 -1.50 -27.44 15.25
CA LEU A 177 -1.70 -26.83 13.94
C LEU A 177 -0.81 -25.60 13.72
N TYR A 178 -0.60 -24.78 14.75
CA TYR A 178 0.25 -23.57 14.66
C TYR A 178 1.70 -23.95 14.37
N ASP A 179 2.24 -24.93 15.10
CA ASP A 179 3.60 -25.45 14.89
C ASP A 179 3.79 -26.07 13.50
N SER A 180 2.71 -26.50 12.86
CA SER A 180 2.72 -27.12 11.54
C SER A 180 2.63 -26.12 10.38
N LEU A 181 2.36 -24.82 10.63
CA LEU A 181 2.12 -23.79 9.62
C LEU A 181 3.22 -23.68 8.56
N GLU A 182 4.49 -23.84 8.94
CA GLU A 182 5.62 -23.76 8.00
C GLU A 182 5.71 -24.98 7.07
N SER A 183 5.24 -26.13 7.53
CA SER A 183 5.38 -27.41 6.83
C SER A 183 4.12 -27.83 6.06
N ASP A 184 2.96 -27.33 6.47
CA ASP A 184 1.67 -27.77 5.99
C ASP A 184 0.87 -26.62 5.35
N THR A 185 0.98 -26.53 4.03
CA THR A 185 0.27 -25.51 3.22
C THR A 185 -1.26 -25.66 3.20
N ASN A 186 -1.80 -26.72 3.81
CA ASN A 186 -3.25 -26.90 3.98
C ASN A 186 -3.80 -26.20 5.22
N ILE A 187 -2.94 -25.60 6.07
CA ILE A 187 -3.35 -24.85 7.26
C ILE A 187 -3.30 -23.36 6.94
N ILE A 188 -4.39 -22.64 7.22
CA ILE A 188 -4.51 -21.21 6.97
C ILE A 188 -4.85 -20.50 8.29
N PRO A 189 -4.00 -19.57 8.77
CA PRO A 189 -4.31 -18.75 9.91
C PRO A 189 -5.25 -17.60 9.53
N LEU A 190 -6.25 -17.35 10.36
CA LEU A 190 -7.18 -16.23 10.23
C LEU A 190 -7.32 -15.51 11.58
N TYR A 191 -7.21 -14.19 11.53
CA TYR A 191 -7.24 -13.33 12.71
C TYR A 191 -8.39 -12.33 12.59
N PHE A 192 -9.07 -12.09 13.71
CA PHE A 192 -10.27 -11.26 13.75
C PHE A 192 -10.26 -10.30 14.92
N MET A 193 -10.77 -9.10 14.69
CA MET A 193 -11.01 -8.09 15.72
C MET A 193 -12.50 -7.76 15.81
N LYS A 194 -12.96 -7.40 17.01
CA LYS A 194 -14.37 -7.03 17.22
C LYS A 194 -14.67 -5.73 16.47
N LYS A 195 -15.80 -5.70 15.76
CA LYS A 195 -16.38 -4.53 15.12
C LYS A 195 -16.95 -3.62 16.22
N THR A 196 -16.08 -2.91 16.94
CA THR A 196 -16.50 -1.82 17.82
C THR A 196 -17.09 -0.71 16.95
N ASP A 197 -18.29 -0.24 17.30
CA ASP A 197 -18.89 0.96 16.70
C ASP A 197 -17.83 2.09 16.64
N ASP A 198 -17.42 2.42 15.42
CA ASP A 198 -16.64 3.58 14.99
C ASP A 198 -15.16 3.79 15.38
N LYS A 199 -14.42 2.88 16.02
CA LYS A 199 -13.00 3.17 16.38
C LYS A 199 -11.96 2.05 16.35
N VAL A 200 -12.05 1.06 15.46
CA VAL A 200 -10.78 0.61 14.87
C VAL A 200 -10.49 1.56 13.72
N LYS A 201 -9.62 2.54 13.96
CA LYS A 201 -9.00 3.25 12.84
C LYS A 201 -8.26 2.19 12.04
N SER A 202 -8.88 1.65 10.98
CA SER A 202 -8.08 1.27 9.82
C SER A 202 -7.17 2.47 9.58
N MET A 203 -5.87 2.22 9.53
CA MET A 203 -4.92 3.30 9.40
C MET A 203 -5.29 4.02 8.10
N SER A 204 -5.88 5.21 8.22
CA SER A 204 -6.27 5.97 7.03
C SER A 204 -5.04 6.10 6.14
N PHE A 205 -5.23 6.08 4.82
CA PHE A 205 -4.12 6.24 3.89
C PHE A 205 -3.19 7.41 4.27
N ASN A 206 -3.78 8.53 4.71
CA ASN A 206 -3.00 9.69 5.15
C ASN A 206 -2.09 9.35 6.34
N SER A 207 -2.62 8.64 7.36
CA SER A 207 -1.79 8.17 8.47
C SER A 207 -0.74 7.13 8.05
N ALA A 208 -1.05 6.24 7.11
CA ALA A 208 -0.08 5.25 6.59
C ALA A 208 1.05 5.94 5.82
N PHE A 209 0.71 6.90 4.94
CA PHE A 209 1.68 7.73 4.23
C PHE A 209 2.54 8.52 5.22
N ILE A 210 1.91 9.17 6.21
CA ILE A 210 2.62 9.92 7.25
C ILE A 210 3.57 9.02 8.02
N LYS A 211 3.19 7.79 8.31
CA LYS A 211 4.02 6.81 9.01
C LYS A 211 5.24 6.46 8.14
N VAL A 212 5.03 5.91 6.95
CA VAL A 212 6.12 5.43 6.08
C VAL A 212 7.04 6.56 5.61
N PHE A 213 6.48 7.62 5.03
CA PHE A 213 7.29 8.75 4.54
C PHE A 213 7.84 9.58 5.69
N GLY A 214 7.11 9.72 6.80
CA GLY A 214 7.61 10.44 7.97
C GLY A 214 8.83 9.76 8.59
N GLU A 215 8.72 8.45 8.88
CA GLU A 215 9.83 7.65 9.42
C GLU A 215 11.02 7.63 8.45
N GLY A 216 10.78 7.54 7.14
CA GLY A 216 11.84 7.51 6.13
C GLY A 216 12.53 8.86 5.87
N LEU A 217 11.81 9.98 6.00
CA LEU A 217 12.32 11.32 5.70
C LEU A 217 12.90 12.04 6.94
N GLU A 218 12.47 11.69 8.16
CA GLU A 218 12.94 12.31 9.40
C GLU A 218 14.47 12.22 9.59
N PRO A 219 15.14 11.06 9.38
CA PRO A 219 16.59 10.96 9.45
C PRO A 219 17.34 11.83 8.42
N LEU A 220 16.64 12.27 7.37
CA LEU A 220 17.17 13.09 6.28
C LEU A 220 16.91 14.59 6.50
N GLY A 221 16.44 14.96 7.70
CA GLY A 221 16.22 16.34 8.14
C GLY A 221 14.86 16.94 7.74
N PHE A 222 13.95 16.15 7.16
CA PHE A 222 12.60 16.62 6.85
C PHE A 222 11.73 16.65 8.09
N LYS A 223 10.91 17.70 8.19
CA LYS A 223 9.89 17.85 9.22
C LYS A 223 8.52 17.93 8.58
N ARG A 224 7.56 17.26 9.19
CA ARG A 224 6.15 17.40 8.81
C ARG A 224 5.59 18.72 9.32
N LEU A 225 4.86 19.45 8.48
CA LEU A 225 4.18 20.69 8.87
C LEU A 225 2.92 20.40 9.71
N LYS A 226 3.09 20.12 11.01
CA LYS A 226 2.00 19.69 11.92
C LYS A 226 1.03 20.82 12.32
N LYS A 227 1.48 22.08 12.34
CA LYS A 227 0.66 23.23 12.76
C LYS A 227 -0.33 23.71 11.68
N LEU A 228 -0.18 23.22 10.46
CA LEU A 228 -1.02 23.62 9.33
C LEU A 228 -2.27 22.74 9.25
N LYS A 229 -3.46 23.38 9.22
CA LYS A 229 -4.73 22.70 8.98
C LYS A 229 -4.91 22.43 7.48
N THR A 230 -4.12 21.51 6.93
CA THR A 230 -4.22 21.08 5.52
C THR A 230 -4.49 19.58 5.43
N LYS A 231 -5.16 19.17 4.35
CA LYS A 231 -5.41 17.75 4.04
C LYS A 231 -4.19 17.06 3.41
N PHE A 232 -3.17 17.82 3.01
CA PHE A 232 -1.96 17.31 2.34
C PHE A 232 -0.79 17.24 3.33
N PRO A 233 -0.14 16.08 3.52
CA PRO A 233 1.02 16.00 4.40
C PRO A 233 2.27 16.50 3.67
N TYR A 234 2.63 17.75 3.93
CA TYR A 234 3.91 18.30 3.50
C TYR A 234 5.03 17.93 4.48
N PHE A 235 6.09 17.35 3.93
CA PHE A 235 7.38 17.15 4.58
C PHE A 235 8.37 18.12 3.96
N VAL A 236 9.00 18.94 4.79
CA VAL A 236 9.90 20.01 4.33
C VAL A 236 11.19 19.95 5.11
N ARG A 237 12.33 20.11 4.45
CA ARG A 237 13.59 20.48 5.11
C ARG A 237 14.11 21.78 4.55
N VAL A 238 14.79 22.54 5.39
CA VAL A 238 15.44 23.80 5.01
C VAL A 238 16.93 23.54 4.85
N VAL A 239 17.46 23.81 3.66
CA VAL A 239 18.88 23.69 3.32
C VAL A 239 19.47 25.10 3.31
N ASN A 240 20.62 25.25 3.99
CA ASN A 240 21.37 26.51 4.09
C ASN A 240 20.55 27.73 4.58
N GLY A 241 19.43 27.49 5.26
CA GLY A 241 18.54 28.53 5.78
C GLY A 241 17.74 29.29 4.72
N GLU A 242 17.77 28.87 3.45
CA GLU A 242 17.12 29.62 2.36
C GLU A 242 16.50 28.78 1.23
N ILE A 243 16.77 27.48 1.19
CA ILE A 243 16.22 26.55 0.19
C ILE A 243 15.31 25.55 0.89
N LEU A 244 14.18 25.24 0.26
CA LEU A 244 13.19 24.28 0.72
C LEU A 244 13.20 23.08 -0.19
N HIS A 245 13.40 21.90 0.38
CA HIS A 245 13.06 20.64 -0.30
C HIS A 245 11.74 20.15 0.25
N ILE A 246 10.82 19.83 -0.64
CA ILE A 246 9.42 19.60 -0.31
C ILE A 246 9.02 18.23 -0.86
N VAL A 247 8.38 17.41 -0.03
CA VAL A 247 7.76 16.14 -0.41
C VAL A 247 6.31 16.12 0.08
N SER A 248 5.39 15.65 -0.75
CA SER A 248 3.98 15.49 -0.44
C SER A 248 3.38 14.38 -1.32
N TYR A 249 2.06 14.23 -1.31
CA TYR A 249 1.36 13.36 -2.26
C TYR A 249 0.03 13.98 -2.70
N ARG A 250 -0.49 13.47 -3.82
CA ARG A 250 -1.89 13.64 -4.20
C ARG A 250 -2.56 12.31 -4.45
N LYS A 251 -3.88 12.28 -4.29
CA LYS A 251 -4.71 11.14 -4.69
C LYS A 251 -5.14 11.35 -6.13
N VAL A 252 -4.98 10.33 -6.95
CA VAL A 252 -5.43 10.31 -8.35
C VAL A 252 -6.29 9.07 -8.58
N THR A 253 -7.17 9.15 -9.58
CA THR A 253 -7.94 7.99 -10.03
C THR A 253 -7.31 7.52 -11.34
N SER A 254 -6.82 6.27 -11.36
CA SER A 254 -6.26 5.72 -12.60
C SER A 254 -7.36 5.63 -13.66
N SER A 255 -7.17 6.34 -14.77
CA SER A 255 -8.11 6.33 -15.91
C SER A 255 -8.25 4.96 -16.57
N LYS A 256 -7.25 4.07 -16.39
CA LYS A 256 -7.22 2.73 -16.99
C LYS A 256 -7.83 1.65 -16.10
N LEU A 257 -7.66 1.75 -14.78
CA LEU A 257 -8.05 0.69 -13.84
C LEU A 257 -9.25 1.07 -12.97
N LYS A 258 -9.71 2.32 -12.98
CA LYS A 258 -10.77 2.85 -12.07
C LYS A 258 -10.46 2.68 -10.58
N HIS A 259 -9.21 2.38 -10.22
CA HIS A 259 -8.74 2.26 -8.84
C HIS A 259 -8.16 3.59 -8.35
N LYS A 260 -8.17 3.81 -7.03
CA LYS A 260 -7.47 4.93 -6.39
C LYS A 260 -5.97 4.66 -6.43
N CYS A 261 -5.19 5.65 -6.85
CA CYS A 261 -3.74 5.62 -6.86
C CYS A 261 -3.22 6.90 -6.19
N ILE A 262 -1.93 6.93 -5.90
CA ILE A 262 -1.28 8.11 -5.35
C ILE A 262 -0.06 8.49 -6.16
N GLU A 263 0.12 9.78 -6.34
CA GLU A 263 1.37 10.31 -6.86
C GLU A 263 2.13 10.91 -5.70
N VAL A 264 3.35 10.41 -5.49
CA VAL A 264 4.33 11.12 -4.65
C VAL A 264 4.75 12.36 -5.44
N LEU A 265 4.78 13.51 -4.76
CA LEU A 265 5.14 14.78 -5.36
C LEU A 265 6.31 15.35 -4.58
N GLY A 266 7.23 16.01 -5.29
CA GLY A 266 8.28 16.76 -4.66
C GLY A 266 8.83 17.87 -5.53
N GLY A 267 9.59 18.76 -4.89
CA GLY A 267 10.25 19.84 -5.59
C GLY A 267 11.07 20.74 -4.67
N VAL A 268 11.70 21.71 -5.30
CA VAL A 268 12.54 22.72 -4.65
C VAL A 268 11.84 24.08 -4.71
N ALA A 269 12.04 24.91 -3.68
CA ALA A 269 11.63 26.30 -3.65
C ALA A 269 12.64 27.12 -2.86
N THR A 270 12.75 28.42 -3.12
CA THR A 270 13.60 29.31 -2.30
C THR A 270 12.76 30.21 -1.41
N LEU A 271 13.33 30.71 -0.31
CA LEU A 271 12.67 31.73 0.53
C LEU A 271 12.52 33.09 -0.17
N TYR A 272 13.11 33.24 -1.36
CA TYR A 272 13.12 34.47 -2.14
C TYR A 272 11.90 34.65 -3.04
N ARG A 273 11.10 33.59 -3.25
CA ARG A 273 9.84 33.69 -3.99
C ARG A 273 8.80 34.50 -3.21
N ARG A 274 7.91 35.18 -3.93
CA ARG A 274 6.90 36.07 -3.33
C ARG A 274 5.88 35.33 -2.45
N ASN A 275 5.51 34.11 -2.81
CA ASN A 275 4.55 33.31 -2.04
C ASN A 275 4.99 31.85 -1.89
N ILE A 276 5.02 31.39 -0.63
CA ILE A 276 5.06 29.97 -0.26
C ILE A 276 3.76 29.65 0.45
N ASP A 277 2.92 28.80 -0.12
CA ASP A 277 1.64 28.43 0.47
C ASP A 277 1.50 26.90 0.51
N PHE A 278 1.45 26.32 1.70
CA PHE A 278 1.23 24.88 1.88
C PHE A 278 -0.26 24.55 2.09
N THR A 279 -1.17 25.52 1.92
CA THR A 279 -2.62 25.29 1.93
C THR A 279 -3.17 24.92 0.56
N ILE A 280 -2.46 25.28 -0.52
CA ILE A 280 -2.80 24.90 -1.90
C ILE A 280 -2.46 23.43 -2.18
N SER A 281 -3.05 22.87 -3.24
CA SER A 281 -2.77 21.50 -3.67
C SER A 281 -1.29 21.38 -4.08
N PRO A 282 -0.57 20.32 -3.66
CA PRO A 282 0.83 20.15 -4.03
C PRO A 282 1.03 20.04 -5.55
N GLU A 283 0.01 19.62 -6.29
CA GLU A 283 0.06 19.49 -7.76
C GLU A 283 0.11 20.81 -8.53
N GLU A 284 -0.25 21.91 -7.86
CA GLU A 284 -0.17 23.24 -8.45
C GLU A 284 1.29 23.61 -8.72
N TRP A 285 2.21 23.13 -7.88
CA TRP A 285 3.58 23.62 -7.87
C TRP A 285 4.67 22.60 -7.60
N LEU A 286 4.36 21.30 -7.41
CA LEU A 286 5.35 20.20 -7.28
C LEU A 286 5.25 19.21 -8.45
N ALA A 287 6.28 18.39 -8.65
CA ALA A 287 6.36 17.40 -9.72
C ALA A 287 6.45 15.97 -9.17
N ASN A 288 5.98 14.98 -9.93
CA ASN A 288 6.15 13.57 -9.57
C ASN A 288 7.55 13.03 -9.95
N PRO A 289 8.01 11.92 -9.34
CA PRO A 289 9.31 11.31 -9.65
C PRO A 289 9.51 10.98 -11.13
N ALA A 290 8.47 10.51 -11.83
CA ALA A 290 8.55 10.21 -13.26
C ALA A 290 8.94 11.43 -14.11
N HIS A 291 8.43 12.60 -13.77
CA HIS A 291 8.79 13.86 -14.42
C HIS A 291 10.26 14.24 -14.14
N LEU A 292 10.72 14.07 -12.90
CA LEU A 292 12.11 14.37 -12.53
C LEU A 292 13.09 13.37 -13.17
N PHE A 293 12.77 12.08 -13.16
CA PHE A 293 13.56 11.04 -13.83
C PHE A 293 13.75 11.33 -15.32
N TRP A 294 12.72 11.83 -15.99
CA TRP A 294 12.83 12.25 -17.39
C TRP A 294 13.74 13.47 -17.60
N ARG A 295 13.71 14.44 -16.68
CA ARG A 295 14.46 15.70 -16.79
C ARG A 295 15.92 15.60 -16.39
N PHE A 296 16.25 14.64 -15.52
CA PHE A 296 17.61 14.41 -15.02
C PHE A 296 18.13 13.06 -15.55
N SER A 297 18.45 13.02 -16.85
CA SER A 297 19.02 11.85 -17.54
C SER A 297 20.33 11.34 -16.93
N GLU A 298 21.01 12.19 -16.16
CA GLU A 298 22.22 11.89 -15.40
C GLU A 298 21.98 11.10 -14.10
N LEU A 299 20.72 10.82 -13.74
CA LEU A 299 20.40 9.95 -12.61
C LEU A 299 20.84 8.52 -12.94
N ASN A 300 21.98 8.11 -12.36
CA ASN A 300 22.49 6.76 -12.51
C ASN A 300 21.74 5.79 -11.59
N ILE A 301 20.56 5.36 -12.02
CA ILE A 301 19.77 4.34 -11.32
C ILE A 301 20.15 2.97 -11.87
N GLU A 302 20.57 2.08 -10.98
CA GLU A 302 20.99 0.73 -11.35
C GLU A 302 19.87 -0.05 -12.05
N PRO A 303 20.14 -0.72 -13.20
CA PRO A 303 19.13 -1.51 -13.92
C PRO A 303 18.50 -2.61 -13.06
N SER A 304 19.24 -3.18 -12.12
CA SER A 304 18.74 -4.18 -11.17
C SER A 304 17.66 -3.60 -10.25
N PHE A 305 17.86 -2.38 -9.77
CA PHE A 305 16.88 -1.65 -8.97
C PHE A 305 15.63 -1.30 -9.79
N MET A 306 15.79 -0.84 -11.04
CA MET A 306 14.67 -0.56 -11.93
C MET A 306 13.82 -1.82 -12.15
N LYS A 307 14.46 -2.95 -12.44
CA LYS A 307 13.77 -4.23 -12.68
C LYS A 307 13.01 -4.69 -11.43
N LYS A 308 13.63 -4.59 -10.26
CA LYS A 308 12.99 -4.91 -8.98
C LYS A 308 11.78 -4.01 -8.71
N THR A 309 11.94 -2.70 -8.89
CA THR A 309 10.85 -1.72 -8.69
C THR A 309 9.66 -1.97 -9.62
N VAL A 310 9.93 -2.27 -10.91
CA VAL A 310 8.88 -2.60 -11.89
C VAL A 310 8.10 -3.86 -11.48
N GLN A 311 8.79 -4.86 -10.92
CA GLN A 311 8.17 -6.10 -10.42
C GLN A 311 7.34 -5.85 -9.16
N GLU A 312 7.89 -5.12 -8.18
CA GLU A 312 7.25 -4.86 -6.88
C GLU A 312 6.04 -3.94 -7.00
N LEU A 313 6.05 -2.98 -7.93
CA LEU A 313 4.94 -2.06 -8.16
C LEU A 313 3.88 -2.59 -9.13
N ASP A 314 4.02 -3.85 -9.59
CA ASP A 314 3.11 -4.51 -10.55
C ASP A 314 2.83 -3.62 -11.77
N ALA A 315 3.88 -2.95 -12.27
CA ALA A 315 3.76 -2.05 -13.38
C ALA A 315 3.52 -2.85 -14.66
N LYS A 316 2.26 -2.92 -15.10
CA LYS A 316 1.95 -3.46 -16.43
C LYS A 316 2.65 -2.59 -17.48
N PRO A 317 3.44 -3.16 -18.41
CA PRO A 317 4.06 -2.37 -19.46
C PRO A 317 2.98 -1.59 -20.20
N MET A 318 3.13 -0.27 -20.23
CA MET A 318 2.25 0.58 -21.00
C MET A 318 2.52 0.28 -22.47
N LEU A 319 1.65 -0.51 -23.09
CA LEU A 319 1.61 -0.62 -24.54
C LEU A 319 1.27 0.76 -25.10
N SER A 320 2.29 1.55 -25.47
CA SER A 320 2.08 2.79 -26.20
C SER A 320 1.83 2.43 -27.67
N THR A 321 0.67 2.80 -28.18
CA THR A 321 0.36 2.72 -29.60
C THR A 321 1.08 3.84 -30.33
N LYS A 322 2.07 3.52 -31.16
CA LYS A 322 2.51 4.42 -32.23
C LYS A 322 1.71 4.10 -33.48
N MET A 323 1.28 5.14 -34.19
CA MET A 323 0.74 4.98 -35.54
C MET A 323 1.91 4.92 -36.50
N ILE A 324 2.13 3.75 -37.12
CA ILE A 324 3.07 3.57 -38.22
C ILE A 324 2.21 3.17 -39.43
N ASP A 325 2.27 3.96 -40.50
CA ASP A 325 1.48 3.75 -41.73
C ASP A 325 -0.03 3.58 -41.50
N GLY A 326 -0.59 4.39 -40.60
CA GLY A 326 -2.03 4.34 -40.27
C GLY A 326 -2.46 3.10 -39.48
N LYS A 327 -1.51 2.26 -39.03
CA LYS A 327 -1.78 1.09 -38.19
C LYS A 327 -1.24 1.29 -36.76
N PRO A 328 -2.00 0.89 -35.73
CA PRO A 328 -1.49 0.86 -34.37
C PRO A 328 -0.41 -0.22 -34.25
N CYS A 329 0.85 0.20 -34.09
CA CYS A 329 1.95 -0.67 -33.72
C CYS A 329 2.18 -0.61 -32.21
N TRP A 330 2.24 -1.80 -31.62
CA TRP A 330 2.60 -2.01 -30.22
C TRP A 330 4.14 -1.90 -30.10
N VAL A 331 4.63 -0.81 -29.51
CA VAL A 331 6.08 -0.65 -29.28
C VAL A 331 6.44 -1.31 -27.95
N SER A 332 7.44 -2.19 -27.93
CA SER A 332 8.04 -2.70 -26.70
C SER A 332 8.67 -1.54 -25.92
N GLN A 333 8.22 -1.29 -24.69
CA GLN A 333 8.86 -0.31 -23.81
C GLN A 333 10.25 -0.80 -23.38
N THR A 334 11.21 0.11 -23.34
CA THR A 334 12.50 -0.10 -22.67
C THR A 334 12.31 -0.21 -21.15
N LEU A 335 13.29 -0.79 -20.44
CA LEU A 335 13.25 -0.89 -18.97
C LEU A 335 13.10 0.48 -18.31
N GLU A 336 13.78 1.51 -18.83
CA GLU A 336 13.69 2.89 -18.34
C GLU A 336 12.29 3.49 -18.55
N GLU A 337 11.65 3.24 -19.69
CA GLU A 337 10.29 3.72 -19.96
C GLU A 337 9.26 3.05 -19.05
N THR A 338 9.39 1.74 -18.81
CA THR A 338 8.53 1.01 -17.89
C THR A 338 8.78 1.43 -16.44
N PHE A 339 10.03 1.60 -16.04
CA PHE A 339 10.39 2.12 -14.72
C PHE A 339 9.81 3.52 -14.51
N ARG A 340 10.00 4.43 -15.47
CA ARG A 340 9.42 5.78 -15.42
C ARG A 340 7.90 5.75 -15.26
N SER A 341 7.22 4.85 -15.97
CA SER A 341 5.76 4.69 -15.82
C SER A 341 5.36 4.09 -14.46
N SER A 342 6.20 3.26 -13.85
CA SER A 342 5.91 2.65 -12.54
C SER A 342 5.99 3.66 -11.38
N ILE A 343 6.78 4.71 -11.53
CA ILE A 343 6.98 5.75 -10.52
C ILE A 343 6.16 7.02 -10.76
N SER A 344 5.25 7.01 -11.75
CA SER A 344 4.33 8.13 -11.98
C SER A 344 3.19 8.10 -10.99
N ASP A 345 2.52 6.94 -10.87
CA ASP A 345 1.38 6.70 -9.99
C ASP A 345 1.59 5.37 -9.26
N PHE A 346 1.56 5.40 -7.93
CA PHE A 346 1.68 4.20 -7.10
C PHE A 346 0.30 3.64 -6.81
N HIS A 347 0.13 2.35 -7.07
CA HIS A 347 -1.10 1.61 -6.80
C HIS A 347 -1.08 1.11 -5.35
N CYS A 348 -2.10 1.48 -4.57
CA CYS A 348 -2.40 0.82 -3.30
C CYS A 348 -3.59 -0.08 -3.52
N LYS A 349 -3.36 -1.39 -3.50
CA LYS A 349 -4.30 -2.39 -4.02
C LYS A 349 -5.52 -2.59 -3.13
N THR A 350 -5.39 -2.31 -1.83
CA THR A 350 -6.42 -2.56 -0.81
C THR A 350 -6.43 -1.46 0.26
N ASP A 351 -7.53 -1.37 0.99
CA ASP A 351 -7.63 -0.58 2.24
C ASP A 351 -7.11 -1.39 3.45
N ASP A 352 -6.48 -2.55 3.20
CA ASP A 352 -5.80 -3.36 4.21
C ASP A 352 -4.54 -2.63 4.71
N SER A 353 -4.37 -2.55 6.04
CA SER A 353 -3.31 -1.75 6.63
C SER A 353 -1.91 -2.29 6.36
N GLU A 354 -1.72 -3.60 6.22
CA GLU A 354 -0.39 -4.19 6.02
C GLU A 354 0.04 -4.12 4.56
N GLU A 355 -0.84 -4.50 3.63
CA GLU A 355 -0.57 -4.39 2.20
C GLU A 355 -0.36 -2.91 1.81
N MET A 356 -1.16 -1.98 2.34
CA MET A 356 -0.98 -0.55 2.11
C MET A 356 0.36 -0.05 2.63
N LEU A 357 0.81 -0.50 3.81
CA LEU A 357 2.13 -0.13 4.34
C LEU A 357 3.25 -0.71 3.49
N HIS A 358 3.10 -1.94 2.98
CA HIS A 358 4.05 -2.54 2.05
C HIS A 358 4.14 -1.75 0.73
N ASP A 359 3.01 -1.46 0.10
CA ASP A 359 2.93 -0.67 -1.14
C ASP A 359 3.55 0.72 -0.95
N LEU A 360 3.27 1.37 0.19
CA LEU A 360 3.84 2.67 0.53
C LEU A 360 5.35 2.62 0.78
N LYS A 361 5.89 1.53 1.34
CA LYS A 361 7.34 1.34 1.50
C LYS A 361 8.03 1.22 0.14
N ASN A 362 7.43 0.47 -0.79
CA ASN A 362 7.94 0.34 -2.15
C ASN A 362 7.90 1.70 -2.88
N ALA A 363 6.78 2.43 -2.74
CA ALA A 363 6.64 3.78 -3.27
C ALA A 363 7.68 4.76 -2.67
N PHE A 364 7.91 4.69 -1.35
CA PHE A 364 8.93 5.49 -0.68
C PHE A 364 10.33 5.16 -1.22
N ASN A 365 10.70 3.89 -1.36
CA ASN A 365 12.01 3.49 -1.87
C ASN A 365 12.25 3.99 -3.29
N ALA A 366 11.26 3.86 -4.17
CA ALA A 366 11.34 4.35 -5.54
C ALA A 366 11.40 5.90 -5.61
N ALA A 367 10.57 6.59 -4.82
CA ALA A 367 10.63 8.04 -4.73
C ALA A 367 11.96 8.52 -4.15
N LYS A 368 12.49 7.84 -3.13
CA LYS A 368 13.76 8.12 -2.48
C LYS A 368 14.92 8.07 -3.46
N SER A 369 14.98 7.04 -4.32
CA SER A 369 16.06 6.87 -5.29
C SER A 369 16.07 7.91 -6.41
N VAL A 370 14.95 8.60 -6.64
CA VAL A 370 14.81 9.61 -7.71
C VAL A 370 14.82 11.03 -7.14
N LEU A 371 13.95 11.31 -6.17
CA LEU A 371 13.75 12.66 -5.63
C LEU A 371 14.96 13.16 -4.85
N LEU A 372 15.51 12.34 -3.96
CA LEU A 372 16.54 12.82 -3.04
C LEU A 372 17.84 13.19 -3.75
N PRO A 373 18.39 12.41 -4.69
CA PRO A 373 19.59 12.82 -5.42
C PRO A 373 19.39 14.13 -6.18
N VAL A 374 18.20 14.34 -6.77
CA VAL A 374 17.87 15.60 -7.44
C VAL A 374 17.84 16.77 -6.45
N PHE A 375 17.26 16.57 -5.27
CA PHE A 375 17.19 17.59 -4.25
C PHE A 375 18.54 17.88 -3.61
N ASP A 376 19.33 16.84 -3.29
CA ASP A 376 20.66 16.98 -2.70
C ASP A 376 21.61 17.77 -3.60
N ASN A 377 21.42 17.70 -4.93
CA ASN A 377 22.14 18.53 -5.89
C ASN A 377 21.72 20.01 -5.86
N ALA A 378 20.49 20.35 -5.46
CA ALA A 378 19.97 21.72 -5.39
C ALA A 378 20.26 22.37 -4.02
N ALA A 379 21.54 22.41 -3.63
CA ALA A 379 21.95 22.83 -2.29
C ALA A 379 22.26 24.33 -2.14
N ASP A 380 22.38 25.07 -3.25
CA ASP A 380 22.67 26.51 -3.29
C ASP A 380 21.87 27.21 -4.39
N LEU A 381 21.93 28.54 -4.48
CA LEU A 381 21.13 29.30 -5.46
C LEU A 381 21.50 28.96 -6.90
N CYS A 382 22.78 28.71 -7.21
CA CYS A 382 23.23 28.38 -8.56
C CYS A 382 22.68 27.01 -9.01
N SER A 383 22.80 26.01 -8.15
CA SER A 383 22.24 24.68 -8.41
C SER A 383 20.71 24.66 -8.42
N CYS A 384 20.05 25.53 -7.64
CA CYS A 384 18.62 25.78 -7.74
C CYS A 384 18.21 26.38 -9.09
N ILE A 385 18.96 27.35 -9.62
CA ILE A 385 18.73 27.91 -10.96
C ILE A 385 18.78 26.81 -12.02
N ASP A 386 19.79 25.93 -11.96
CA ASP A 386 19.90 24.79 -12.87
C ASP A 386 18.72 23.82 -12.71
N TYR A 387 18.29 23.55 -11.48
CA TYR A 387 17.12 22.72 -11.19
C TYR A 387 15.84 23.31 -11.81
N PHE A 388 15.58 24.61 -11.65
CA PHE A 388 14.36 25.24 -12.17
C PHE A 388 14.33 25.26 -13.70
N TYR A 389 15.46 25.54 -14.34
CA TYR A 389 15.57 25.47 -15.80
C TYR A 389 15.38 24.04 -16.34
N LYS A 390 15.92 23.01 -15.68
CA LYS A 390 15.75 21.61 -16.12
C LYS A 390 14.33 21.11 -15.91
N THR A 391 13.73 21.42 -14.77
CA THR A 391 12.42 20.87 -14.44
C THR A 391 11.29 21.57 -15.16
N ASN A 392 11.37 22.90 -15.33
CA ASN A 392 10.22 23.70 -15.73
C ASN A 392 8.98 23.37 -14.85
N GLN A 393 9.23 23.21 -13.54
CA GLN A 393 8.23 22.85 -12.55
C GLN A 393 7.06 23.83 -12.60
N ARG A 394 5.83 23.32 -12.51
CA ARG A 394 4.61 24.16 -12.57
C ARG A 394 4.74 25.29 -11.56
N LEU A 395 4.42 26.52 -12.00
CA LEU A 395 4.46 27.75 -11.20
C LEU A 395 5.85 28.18 -10.66
N ALA A 396 6.95 27.46 -10.92
CA ALA A 396 8.32 27.89 -10.57
C ALA A 396 9.07 28.43 -11.79
N TRP A 397 8.45 29.39 -12.50
CA TRP A 397 9.05 29.96 -13.70
C TRP A 397 10.28 30.80 -13.36
N MET A 398 11.27 30.76 -14.25
CA MET A 398 12.47 31.57 -14.19
C MET A 398 12.36 32.84 -15.03
N ASP A 399 11.19 33.05 -15.65
CA ASP A 399 10.93 34.22 -16.50
C ASP A 399 10.89 35.49 -15.65
N LEU A 400 11.59 36.49 -16.14
CA LEU A 400 11.61 37.88 -15.71
C LEU A 400 10.73 38.72 -16.63
N CYS A 401 10.28 39.85 -16.11
CA CYS A 401 9.61 40.92 -16.82
C CYS A 401 10.05 42.26 -16.23
N ASP A 402 9.35 43.35 -16.54
CA ASP A 402 9.56 44.60 -15.82
C ASP A 402 9.31 44.40 -14.32
N PHE A 403 10.13 45.02 -13.46
CA PHE A 403 10.06 44.77 -12.01
C PHE A 403 8.72 45.16 -11.40
N ASP A 404 8.11 46.25 -11.86
CA ASP A 404 6.81 46.68 -11.32
C ASP A 404 5.69 45.71 -11.76
N GLU A 405 5.78 45.16 -12.97
CA GLU A 405 4.90 44.08 -13.43
C GLU A 405 5.13 42.80 -12.59
N PHE A 406 6.38 42.44 -12.31
CA PHE A 406 6.72 41.25 -11.52
C PHE A 406 6.08 41.31 -10.13
N LEU A 407 6.02 42.50 -9.52
CA LEU A 407 5.42 42.72 -8.20
C LEU A 407 3.89 42.77 -8.23
N THR A 408 3.28 43.25 -9.31
CA THR A 408 1.83 43.49 -9.37
C THR A 408 1.04 42.36 -10.01
N ASN A 409 1.66 41.56 -10.88
CA ASN A 409 1.00 40.49 -11.60
C ASN A 409 1.10 39.15 -10.83
N ASP A 410 -0.06 38.62 -10.43
CA ASP A 410 -0.17 37.35 -9.68
C ASP A 410 0.42 36.15 -10.42
N ARG A 411 0.58 36.26 -11.75
CA ARG A 411 1.29 35.29 -12.58
C ARG A 411 2.71 34.98 -12.06
N TYR A 412 3.37 35.94 -11.43
CA TYR A 412 4.74 35.80 -10.91
C TYR A 412 4.78 35.57 -9.38
N SER A 413 3.63 35.38 -8.72
CA SER A 413 3.56 35.16 -7.26
C SER A 413 4.36 33.94 -6.78
N PHE A 414 4.51 32.94 -7.64
CA PHE A 414 5.26 31.72 -7.40
C PHE A 414 6.60 31.67 -8.16
N SER A 415 6.93 32.69 -8.95
CA SER A 415 8.16 32.75 -9.75
C SER A 415 9.41 32.72 -8.87
N GLU A 416 10.44 32.03 -9.36
CA GLU A 416 11.77 31.99 -8.76
C GLU A 416 12.74 32.92 -9.51
N GLY A 417 12.30 33.62 -10.57
CA GLY A 417 13.17 34.39 -11.48
C GLY A 417 14.09 35.41 -10.81
N LEU A 418 13.66 36.08 -9.74
CA LEU A 418 14.49 37.09 -9.05
C LEU A 418 15.74 36.49 -8.38
N ILE A 419 15.82 35.17 -8.17
CA ILE A 419 17.05 34.55 -7.66
C ILE A 419 18.21 34.68 -8.65
N LEU A 420 17.94 34.88 -9.95
CA LEU A 420 18.96 35.18 -10.96
C LEU A 420 19.73 36.46 -10.58
N ILE A 421 19.02 37.46 -10.03
CA ILE A 421 19.60 38.72 -9.58
C ILE A 421 20.36 38.50 -8.28
N LYS A 422 19.76 37.77 -7.33
CA LYS A 422 20.41 37.44 -6.04
C LYS A 422 21.74 36.71 -6.22
N ALA A 423 21.79 35.78 -7.17
CA ALA A 423 22.98 34.97 -7.48
C ALA A 423 23.99 35.67 -8.39
N GLY A 424 23.68 36.87 -8.92
CA GLY A 424 24.52 37.52 -9.93
C GLY A 424 24.68 36.69 -11.20
N TYR A 425 23.66 35.92 -11.56
CA TYR A 425 23.69 34.96 -12.67
C TYR A 425 23.76 35.71 -14.02
N ARG A 426 24.72 35.36 -14.89
CA ARG A 426 24.93 36.05 -16.18
C ARG A 426 25.01 35.13 -17.40
N ASP A 427 24.60 33.87 -17.27
CA ASP A 427 24.59 32.93 -18.40
C ASP A 427 23.64 33.43 -19.51
N ASP A 428 24.10 33.48 -20.74
CA ASP A 428 23.32 34.00 -21.87
C ASP A 428 22.16 33.08 -22.31
N GLY A 429 22.07 31.87 -21.76
CA GLY A 429 21.06 30.88 -22.05
C GLY A 429 21.20 30.19 -23.41
N ILE A 430 22.22 30.49 -24.22
CA ILE A 430 22.36 29.97 -25.59
C ILE A 430 22.38 28.44 -25.59
N LYS A 431 23.25 27.85 -24.77
CA LYS A 431 23.40 26.39 -24.70
C LYS A 431 22.11 25.69 -24.28
N ARG A 432 21.39 26.27 -23.32
CA ARG A 432 20.11 25.76 -22.83
C ARG A 432 19.04 25.83 -23.92
N THR A 433 18.91 26.98 -24.57
CA THR A 433 17.97 27.19 -25.68
C THR A 433 18.23 26.23 -26.85
N GLU A 434 19.49 26.04 -27.24
CA GLU A 434 19.85 25.08 -28.30
C GLU A 434 19.47 23.64 -27.92
N LYS A 435 19.66 23.24 -26.66
CA LYS A 435 19.24 21.93 -26.16
C LYS A 435 17.71 21.76 -26.23
N GLU A 436 16.94 22.75 -25.78
CA GLU A 436 15.47 22.72 -25.83
C GLU A 436 14.94 22.62 -27.27
N ILE A 437 15.56 23.37 -28.19
CA ILE A 437 15.23 23.31 -29.63
C ILE A 437 15.54 21.91 -30.18
N ALA A 438 16.71 21.36 -29.89
CA ALA A 438 17.09 20.02 -30.34
C ALA A 438 16.14 18.94 -29.80
N GLU A 439 15.72 19.03 -28.54
CA GLU A 439 14.73 18.14 -27.94
C GLU A 439 13.36 18.27 -28.63
N TRP A 440 12.92 19.48 -28.94
CA TRP A 440 11.64 19.73 -29.62
C TRP A 440 11.63 19.18 -31.05
N LEU A 441 12.74 19.33 -31.78
CA LEU A 441 12.92 18.82 -33.14
C LEU A 441 13.03 17.28 -33.19
N LYS A 442 13.53 16.63 -32.13
CA LYS A 442 13.68 15.17 -32.06
C LYS A 442 12.36 14.40 -32.24
N TYR A 443 11.23 15.01 -31.87
CA TYR A 443 9.92 14.35 -31.85
C TYR A 443 8.91 14.93 -32.86
N ARG A 444 9.34 15.84 -33.74
CA ARG A 444 8.50 16.44 -34.78
C ARG A 444 9.20 16.42 -36.11
N ASP A 445 8.46 16.02 -37.13
CA ASP A 445 8.89 16.24 -38.51
C ASP A 445 8.59 17.70 -38.85
N CYS A 446 9.64 18.51 -38.97
CA CYS A 446 9.54 19.94 -39.21
C CYS A 446 10.30 20.33 -40.47
N SER A 447 9.69 21.22 -41.25
CA SER A 447 10.38 21.84 -42.39
C SER A 447 11.51 22.77 -41.91
N PRO A 448 12.54 23.00 -42.74
CA PRO A 448 13.61 23.96 -42.42
C PRO A 448 13.09 25.37 -42.10
N GLU A 449 11.97 25.78 -42.69
CA GLU A 449 11.33 27.07 -42.40
C GLU A 449 10.70 27.13 -41.00
N GLU A 450 10.07 26.04 -40.55
CA GLU A 450 9.49 25.92 -39.21
C GLU A 450 10.58 25.89 -38.14
N GLU A 451 11.67 25.16 -38.39
CA GLU A 451 12.84 25.16 -37.51
C GLU A 451 13.42 26.56 -37.36
N ASN A 452 13.62 27.28 -38.48
CA ASN A 452 14.16 28.64 -38.43
C ASN A 452 13.21 29.61 -37.69
N LYS A 453 11.90 29.48 -37.88
CA LYS A 453 10.90 30.25 -37.12
C LYS A 453 10.97 29.95 -35.62
N LEU A 454 11.15 28.68 -35.24
CA LEU A 454 11.30 28.25 -33.86
C LEU A 454 12.57 28.86 -33.25
N ARG A 455 13.73 28.70 -33.90
CA ARG A 455 15.02 29.27 -33.46
C ARG A 455 14.91 30.76 -33.22
N LYS A 456 14.39 31.52 -34.19
CA LYS A 456 14.16 32.98 -34.04
C LYS A 456 13.25 33.35 -32.87
N LYS A 457 12.20 32.56 -32.62
CA LYS A 457 11.29 32.79 -31.48
C LYS A 457 12.03 32.61 -30.15
N TYR A 458 12.75 31.50 -30.00
CA TYR A 458 13.49 31.20 -28.78
C TYR A 458 14.65 32.18 -28.57
N GLU A 459 15.38 32.52 -29.62
CA GLU A 459 16.46 33.52 -29.57
C GLU A 459 15.97 34.88 -29.09
N ARG A 460 14.80 35.33 -29.58
CA ARG A 460 14.16 36.57 -29.15
C ARG A 460 13.77 36.50 -27.68
N SER A 461 13.07 35.44 -27.28
CA SER A 461 12.65 35.24 -25.89
C SER A 461 13.85 35.25 -24.93
N ARG A 462 14.93 34.52 -25.26
CA ARG A 462 16.15 34.49 -24.47
C ARG A 462 16.83 35.86 -24.40
N ALA A 463 16.93 36.59 -25.53
CA ALA A 463 17.55 37.92 -25.54
C ALA A 463 16.75 38.93 -24.69
N GLU A 464 15.42 38.86 -24.74
CA GLU A 464 14.53 39.67 -23.90
C GLU A 464 14.70 39.35 -22.40
N GLN A 465 14.74 38.06 -22.04
CA GLN A 465 14.99 37.63 -20.66
C GLN A 465 16.36 38.07 -20.14
N ALA A 466 17.41 37.97 -20.97
CA ALA A 466 18.74 38.46 -20.63
C ALA A 466 18.74 39.99 -20.43
N ALA A 467 18.03 40.74 -21.26
CA ALA A 467 17.93 42.20 -21.13
C ALA A 467 17.23 42.62 -19.83
N PHE A 468 16.13 41.97 -19.43
CA PHE A 468 15.49 42.23 -18.14
C PHE A 468 16.42 41.96 -16.97
N ARG A 469 17.11 40.81 -17.00
CA ARG A 469 18.07 40.42 -15.98
C ARG A 469 19.23 41.40 -15.86
N ASP A 470 19.87 41.73 -16.97
CA ASP A 470 21.04 42.60 -17.00
C ASP A 470 20.64 44.02 -16.57
N LYS A 471 19.46 44.50 -16.96
CA LYS A 471 18.89 45.76 -16.44
C LYS A 471 18.76 45.73 -14.92
N MET A 472 18.21 44.67 -14.33
CA MET A 472 18.07 44.53 -12.87
C MET A 472 19.40 44.33 -12.13
N LEU A 473 20.44 43.83 -12.80
CA LEU A 473 21.78 43.68 -12.24
C LEU A 473 22.60 44.97 -12.31
N ASP A 474 22.49 45.70 -13.42
CA ASP A 474 23.44 46.76 -13.77
C ASP A 474 22.91 48.17 -13.42
N ASP A 475 21.58 48.37 -13.35
CA ASP A 475 20.99 49.62 -12.83
C ASP A 475 21.03 49.61 -11.28
N PRO A 476 21.81 50.49 -10.64
CA PRO A 476 22.00 50.45 -9.19
C PRO A 476 20.73 50.70 -8.38
N GLU A 477 19.83 51.57 -8.87
CA GLU A 477 18.60 51.91 -8.14
C GLU A 477 17.59 50.76 -8.27
N LEU A 478 17.47 50.19 -9.47
CA LEU A 478 16.62 49.02 -9.67
C LEU A 478 17.16 47.79 -8.92
N ASN A 479 18.46 47.55 -8.95
CA ASN A 479 19.09 46.44 -8.24
C ASN A 479 18.82 46.54 -6.73
N LYS A 480 18.98 47.73 -6.16
CA LYS A 480 18.67 47.97 -4.74
C LYS A 480 17.22 47.62 -4.42
N ARG A 481 16.25 48.06 -5.23
CA ARG A 481 14.83 47.73 -5.06
C ARG A 481 14.57 46.22 -5.14
N VAL A 482 15.20 45.53 -6.09
CA VAL A 482 15.09 44.06 -6.23
C VAL A 482 15.66 43.35 -5.00
N MET A 483 16.82 43.78 -4.50
CA MET A 483 17.44 43.19 -3.32
C MET A 483 16.62 43.43 -2.05
N GLU A 484 16.01 44.61 -1.90
CA GLU A 484 15.08 44.91 -0.80
C GLU A 484 13.85 43.99 -0.82
N GLU A 485 13.23 43.78 -2.00
CA GLU A 485 12.11 42.84 -2.16
C GLU A 485 12.51 41.40 -1.82
N LEU A 486 13.68 40.95 -2.28
CA LEU A 486 14.19 39.60 -2.00
C LEU A 486 14.37 39.36 -0.50
N GLU A 487 14.95 40.32 0.23
CA GLU A 487 15.10 40.22 1.68
C GLU A 487 13.76 40.32 2.41
N GLN A 488 12.81 41.14 1.92
CA GLN A 488 11.45 41.18 2.43
C GLN A 488 10.72 39.85 2.24
N CYS A 489 10.83 39.23 1.06
CA CYS A 489 10.29 37.91 0.77
C CYS A 489 10.89 36.86 1.70
N LYS A 490 12.22 36.84 1.86
CA LYS A 490 12.92 35.92 2.78
C LYS A 490 12.43 36.09 4.21
N ALA A 491 12.29 37.32 4.70
CA ALA A 491 11.79 37.60 6.04
C ALA A 491 10.33 37.13 6.23
N ASN A 492 9.45 37.44 5.28
CA ASN A 492 8.04 37.05 5.31
C ASN A 492 7.88 35.53 5.29
N ASN A 493 8.58 34.86 4.38
CA ASN A 493 8.56 33.41 4.27
C ASN A 493 9.16 32.73 5.50
N THR A 494 10.26 33.25 6.05
CA THR A 494 10.84 32.76 7.31
C THR A 494 9.83 32.82 8.46
N LYS A 495 9.09 33.94 8.58
CA LYS A 495 8.03 34.08 9.58
C LYS A 495 6.93 33.04 9.37
N LYS A 496 6.47 32.88 8.12
CA LYS A 496 5.43 31.89 7.75
C LYS A 496 5.87 30.45 8.07
N LEU A 497 7.14 30.11 7.84
CA LEU A 497 7.68 28.79 8.17
C LEU A 497 7.77 28.53 9.68
N LYS A 498 8.07 29.55 10.50
CA LYS A 498 8.00 29.46 11.97
C LYS A 498 6.57 29.20 12.45
N GLU A 499 5.58 29.86 11.83
CA GLU A 499 4.15 29.64 12.11
C GLU A 499 3.75 28.18 11.79
N TYR A 500 4.32 27.59 10.73
CA TYR A 500 4.14 26.18 10.38
C TYR A 500 4.92 25.19 11.27
N GLY A 501 5.83 25.68 12.12
CA GLY A 501 6.63 24.87 13.04
C GLY A 501 7.86 24.21 12.41
N LEU A 502 8.36 24.76 11.30
CA LEU A 502 9.53 24.24 10.59
C LEU A 502 10.86 24.78 11.17
N LEU A 503 10.88 26.08 11.46
CA LEU A 503 12.01 26.88 11.94
C LEU A 503 11.85 27.32 13.39
#